data_AF-A0A8H9LDE1-F1
#
_entry.id   AF-A0A8H9LDE1-F1
#
_cell.length_a   1.000
_cell.length_b   1.000
_cell.length_c   1.000
_cell.angle_alpha   90.00
_cell.angle_beta   90.00
_cell.angle_gamma   90.00
#
_symmetry.space_group_name_H-M   'P 1'
#
loop_
_entity.id
_entity.type
_entity.pdbx_description
1 polymer ?
#
loop_
_entity_poly.entity_id
_entity_poly.type
_entity_poly.pdbx_seq_one_letter_code
_entity_poly.pdbx_strand_id
1 'polypeptide(L)' 'MLRERVAELVSKASGGDLAVADILAATCSLPALGLTSISYLRLIDLLETEFDCDVDLDGGHLDTLDGLVEHIAGQRK' A
#
# COMPACT_ATOMS: atom_id res chain seq x y z
N MET A 1 11.14 0.41 -8.75
CA MET A 1 10.79 -0.89 -8.14
C MET A 1 9.31 -0.91 -7.79
N LEU A 2 8.63 -2.06 -7.79
CA LEU A 2 7.19 -2.15 -7.43
C LEU A 2 6.92 -1.53 -6.04
N ARG A 3 7.84 -1.79 -5.09
CA ARG A 3 7.81 -1.28 -3.72
C ARG A 3 7.81 0.24 -3.61
N GLU A 4 8.58 0.94 -4.45
CA GLU A 4 8.58 2.42 -4.49
C GLU A 4 7.23 2.96 -4.97
N ARG A 5 6.66 2.35 -6.02
CA ARG A 5 5.35 2.70 -6.58
C ARG A 5 4.25 2.56 -5.53
N VAL A 6 4.25 1.44 -4.79
CA VAL A 6 3.28 1.20 -3.72
C VAL A 6 3.45 2.22 -2.59
N ALA A 7 4.69 2.55 -2.21
CA ALA A 7 4.94 3.57 -1.19
C ALA A 7 4.47 4.98 -1.63
N GLU A 8 4.60 5.34 -2.90
CA GLU A 8 4.03 6.57 -3.47
C GLU A 8 2.49 6.60 -3.35
N LEU A 9 1.83 5.48 -3.66
CA LEU A 9 0.37 5.37 -3.54
C LEU A 9 -0.09 5.39 -2.08
N VAL A 10 0.64 4.74 -1.17
CA VAL A 10 0.40 4.81 0.28
C VAL A 10 0.49 6.26 0.77
N SER A 11 1.55 6.98 0.39
CA SER A 11 1.71 8.39 0.72
C SER A 11 0.53 9.23 0.24
N LYS A 12 0.10 9.00 -1.00
CA LYS A 12 -1.04 9.69 -1.62
C LYS A 12 -2.37 9.35 -0.94
N ALA A 13 -2.59 8.08 -0.59
CA ALA A 13 -3.80 7.60 0.09
C ALA A 13 -3.92 8.19 1.51
N SER A 14 -2.79 8.32 2.21
CA SER A 14 -2.68 8.99 3.51
C SER A 14 -2.78 10.52 3.43
N GLY A 15 -2.95 11.09 2.23
CA GLY A 15 -3.08 12.54 2.04
C GLY A 15 -1.77 13.30 2.17
N GLY A 16 -0.62 12.63 2.03
CA GLY A 16 0.71 13.23 2.15
C GLY A 16 1.26 13.33 3.57
N ASP A 17 0.58 12.72 4.55
CA ASP A 17 1.05 12.67 5.95
C ASP A 17 2.30 11.79 6.11
N LEU A 18 2.39 10.73 5.30
CA LEU A 18 3.52 9.81 5.26
C LEU A 18 4.38 10.07 4.04
N ALA A 19 5.67 10.31 4.22
CA ALA A 19 6.61 10.43 3.11
C ALA A 19 7.01 9.04 2.59
N VAL A 20 7.20 8.95 1.27
CA VAL A 20 7.58 7.71 0.57
C VAL A 20 8.88 7.12 1.13
N ALA A 21 9.85 7.97 1.47
CA ALA A 21 11.11 7.55 2.05
C ALA A 21 10.93 6.90 3.44
N ASP A 22 10.09 7.47 4.29
CA ASP A 22 9.75 6.92 5.60
C ASP A 22 8.98 5.60 5.47
N ILE A 23 8.04 5.50 4.52
CA ILE A 23 7.31 4.26 4.22
C ILE A 23 8.27 3.16 3.72
N LEU A 24 9.24 3.51 2.88
CA LEU A 24 10.23 2.56 2.37
C LEU A 24 11.23 2.11 3.44
N ALA A 25 11.62 3.03 4.33
CA ALA A 25 12.50 2.77 5.46
C ALA A 25 11.78 2.08 6.63
N ALA A 26 10.45 2.17 6.67
CA ALA A 26 9.66 1.53 7.69
C ALA A 26 9.76 0.01 7.60
N THR A 27 10.15 -0.59 8.72
CA THR A 27 10.12 -2.05 8.93
C THR A 27 8.86 -2.50 9.66
N CYS A 28 7.98 -1.56 9.99
CA CYS A 28 6.75 -1.79 10.74
C CYS A 28 5.55 -1.94 9.82
N SER A 29 4.47 -2.53 10.36
CA SER A 29 3.22 -2.72 9.65
C SER A 29 2.61 -1.38 9.18
N LEU A 30 1.89 -1.41 8.07
CA LEU A 30 1.14 -0.29 7.51
C LEU A 30 0.20 0.42 8.53
N PRO A 31 -0.58 -0.26 9.40
CA PRO A 31 -1.34 0.40 10.45
C PRO A 31 -0.46 1.07 11.52
N ALA A 32 0.75 0.55 11.76
CA ALA A 32 1.70 1.14 12.71
C ALA A 32 2.34 2.43 12.18
N LEU A 33 2.32 2.65 10.86
CA LEU A 33 2.67 3.93 10.22
C LEU A 33 1.56 4.98 10.35
N GLY A 34 0.38 4.61 10.86
CA GLY A 34 -0.76 5.52 10.99
C GLY A 34 -1.75 5.43 9.84
N LEU A 35 -1.67 4.40 8.99
CA LEU A 35 -2.74 4.14 8.03
C LEU A 35 -4.04 3.82 8.76
N THR A 36 -5.03 4.67 8.54
CA THR A 36 -6.40 4.49 9.03
C THR A 36 -7.20 3.65 8.04
N SER A 37 -8.30 3.02 8.48
CA SER A 37 -9.19 2.25 7.58
C SER A 37 -9.64 3.04 6.34
N ILE A 38 -9.81 4.37 6.46
CA ILE A 38 -10.19 5.20 5.31
C ILE A 38 -9.03 5.40 4.33
N SER A 39 -7.80 5.44 4.83
CA SER A 39 -6.60 5.50 3.99
C SER A 39 -6.41 4.17 3.25
N TYR A 40 -6.73 3.04 3.88
CA TYR A 40 -6.77 1.73 3.21
C TYR A 40 -7.77 1.67 2.06
N LEU A 41 -9.02 2.11 2.28
CA LEU A 41 -10.02 2.14 1.22
C LEU A 41 -9.57 2.97 0.01
N ARG A 42 -8.96 4.14 0.27
CA ARG A 42 -8.38 4.99 -0.79
C ARG A 42 -7.18 4.35 -1.46
N LEU A 43 -6.34 3.66 -0.69
CA LEU A 43 -5.16 2.97 -1.20
C LEU A 43 -5.57 1.85 -2.14
N ILE A 44 -6.56 1.04 -1.77
CA ILE A 44 -7.09 -0.04 -2.60
C ILE A 44 -7.61 0.53 -3.91
N ASP A 45 -8.51 1.51 -3.88
CA ASP A 45 -9.05 2.15 -5.09
C ASP A 45 -7.94 2.66 -6.04
N LEU A 46 -6.89 3.26 -5.48
CA LEU A 46 -5.72 3.71 -6.25
C LEU A 46 -4.91 2.55 -6.83
N LEU A 47 -4.71 1.47 -6.09
CA LEU A 47 -3.98 0.28 -6.53
C LEU A 47 -4.74 -0.48 -7.61
N GLU A 48 -6.03 -0.68 -7.43
CA GLU A 48 -6.91 -1.34 -8.41
C GLU A 48 -6.93 -0.54 -9.71
N THR A 49 -7.05 0.79 -9.63
CA THR A 49 -7.02 1.68 -10.80
C THR A 49 -5.66 1.71 -11.50
N GLU A 50 -4.56 1.80 -10.75
CA GLU A 50 -3.21 1.97 -11.32
C GLU A 50 -2.63 0.64 -11.84
N PHE A 51 -2.98 -0.47 -11.20
CA PHE A 51 -2.35 -1.77 -11.45
C PHE A 51 -3.29 -2.84 -11.99
N ASP A 52 -4.57 -2.52 -12.20
CA ASP A 52 -5.60 -3.47 -12.66
C ASP A 52 -5.58 -4.75 -11.81
N CYS A 53 -5.46 -4.55 -10.50
CA CYS A 53 -5.34 -5.61 -9.49
C CYS A 53 -6.58 -5.60 -8.58
N ASP A 54 -6.79 -6.65 -7.80
CA ASP A 54 -7.92 -6.79 -6.86
C ASP A 54 -7.34 -6.97 -5.45
N VAL A 55 -7.57 -5.99 -4.60
CA VAL A 55 -6.94 -5.90 -3.27
C VAL A 55 -8.01 -5.88 -2.20
N ASP A 56 -8.10 -6.97 -1.43
CA ASP A 56 -9.09 -7.11 -0.38
C ASP A 56 -8.60 -6.55 0.97
N LEU A 57 -9.47 -5.79 1.63
CA LEU A 57 -9.18 -5.08 2.89
C LEU A 57 -9.00 -6.00 4.10
N ASP A 58 -9.52 -7.23 4.04
CA ASP A 58 -9.39 -8.27 5.08
C ASP A 58 -8.12 -9.14 4.87
N GLY A 59 -7.42 -8.95 3.75
CA GLY A 59 -6.24 -9.72 3.43
C GLY A 59 -5.04 -9.36 4.30
N GLY A 60 -4.39 -10.36 4.91
CA GLY A 60 -3.15 -10.19 5.69
C GLY A 60 -1.96 -9.59 4.91
N HIS A 61 -2.08 -9.47 3.58
CA HIS A 61 -1.11 -8.77 2.73
C HIS A 61 -1.08 -7.26 2.98
N LEU A 62 -2.15 -6.67 3.52
CA LEU A 62 -2.22 -5.25 3.88
C LEU A 62 -1.55 -4.93 5.23
N ASP A 63 -1.08 -5.93 5.96
CA ASP A 63 -0.38 -5.71 7.23
C ASP A 63 1.02 -5.12 6.98
N THR A 64 1.69 -5.54 5.89
CA THR A 64 3.04 -5.10 5.57
C THR A 64 3.15 -4.60 4.13
N LEU A 65 4.05 -3.64 3.91
CA LEU A 65 4.35 -3.15 2.56
C LEU A 65 4.86 -4.28 1.65
N ASP A 66 5.66 -5.19 2.21
CA ASP A 66 6.24 -6.31 1.45
C ASP A 66 5.15 -7.28 0.99
N GLY A 67 4.25 -7.70 1.89
CA GLY A 67 3.12 -8.57 1.53
C GLY A 67 2.20 -7.95 0.48
N LEU A 68 1.94 -6.63 0.56
CA LEU A 68 1.16 -5.91 -0.44
C LEU A 68 1.87 -5.91 -1.80
N VAL A 69 3.17 -5.66 -1.82
CA VAL A 69 4.00 -5.67 -3.03
C VAL A 69 4.03 -7.06 -3.65
N GLU A 70 4.21 -8.11 -2.86
CA GLU A 70 4.18 -9.50 -3.33
C GLU A 70 2.81 -9.90 -3.91
N HIS A 71 1.72 -9.51 -3.24
CA HIS A 71 0.36 -9.76 -3.72
C HIS A 71 0.10 -9.10 -5.08
N ILE A 72 0.46 -7.82 -5.23
CA ILE A 72 0.34 -7.10 -6.49
C ILE A 72 1.25 -7.73 -7.56
N ALA A 73 2.49 -8.09 -7.21
CA ALA A 73 3.42 -8.73 -8.14
C ALA A 73 2.85 -10.06 -8.69
N GLY A 74 2.13 -10.82 -7.85
CA GLY A 74 1.47 -12.07 -8.24
C GLY A 74 0.22 -11.89 -9.11
N GLN A 75 -0.44 -10.73 -9.04
CA GLN A 75 -1.64 -10.42 -9.83
C GLN A 75 -1.33 -9.75 -11.18
N ARG A 76 -0.17 -9.12 -11.33
CA ARG A 76 0.29 -8.51 -12.59
C ARG A 76 0.46 -9.59 -13.66
N LYS A 77 -0.37 -9.54 -14.70
CA LYS A 77 -0.35 -10.49 -15.84
C LYS A 77 0.37 -9.93 -17.06
#